data_AF-A0A480A228-F1
#
_entry.id   AF-A0A480A228-F1
#
_cell.length_a   1.000
_cell.length_b   1.000
_cell.length_c   1.000
_cell.angle_alpha   90.00
_cell.angle_beta   90.00
_cell.angle_gamma   90.00
#
_symmetry.space_group_name_H-M   'P 1'
#
loop_
_entity.id
_entity.type
_entity.pdbx_description
1 polymer ?
#
loop_
_entity_poly.entity_id
_entity_poly.type
_entity_poly.pdbx_seq_one_letter_code
_entity_poly.pdbx_strand_id
1 'polypeptide(L)'
;MSHFSTVTTKLTNHQCLVKALQDLQLTVQVHEKPQLLKGYYDDSEGKSAEIVVPGSTLNVRADIGFMWEQEAGVYQIIHDAYETVPRLGENFFSHTLMQAYGKNMVRAKAEQLQERLGECTITEETTGQVHTLRLAFSAHQQTQQVRR
;
A
#
# COMPACT_ATOMS: atom_id res chain seq x y z
N MET A 1 6.77 17.13 25.57
CA MET A 1 7.31 17.22 24.19
C MET A 1 6.96 15.92 23.49
N SER A 2 6.04 15.93 22.53
CA SER A 2 5.72 14.73 21.76
C SER A 2 6.61 14.68 20.52
N HIS A 3 7.42 13.63 20.41
CA HIS A 3 8.27 13.37 19.26
C HIS A 3 7.43 12.63 18.21
N PHE A 4 6.53 13.34 17.53
CA PHE A 4 5.78 12.74 16.43
C PHE A 4 6.64 12.75 15.17
N SER A 5 7.06 11.55 14.73
CA SER A 5 7.70 11.35 13.43
C SER A 5 6.59 11.26 12.38
N THR A 6 6.41 12.29 11.56
CA THR A 6 5.52 12.22 10.40
C THR A 6 6.13 11.25 9.39
N VAL A 7 5.57 10.04 9.28
CA VAL A 7 5.91 9.10 8.21
C VAL A 7 5.14 9.53 6.97
N THR A 8 5.79 10.25 6.07
CA THR A 8 5.25 10.49 4.73
C THR A 8 5.43 9.21 3.92
N THR A 9 4.35 8.44 3.78
CA THR A 9 4.41 7.13 3.14
C THR A 9 4.54 7.29 1.62
N LYS A 10 5.68 6.87 1.08
CA LYS A 10 5.90 6.72 -0.36
C LYS A 10 5.64 5.26 -0.76
N LEU A 11 5.04 5.04 -1.93
CA LEU A 11 4.87 3.70 -2.49
C LEU A 11 6.21 3.22 -3.05
N THR A 12 7.00 2.53 -2.24
CA THR A 12 8.37 2.09 -2.60
C THR A 12 8.51 0.58 -2.57
N ASN A 13 7.69 -0.11 -1.77
CA ASN A 13 7.72 -1.56 -1.61
C ASN A 13 6.68 -2.22 -2.52
N HIS A 14 7.17 -2.87 -3.58
CA HIS A 14 6.36 -3.58 -4.56
C HIS A 14 5.37 -4.57 -3.90
N GLN A 15 5.86 -5.46 -3.03
CA GLN A 15 5.03 -6.51 -2.42
C GLN A 15 3.93 -5.92 -1.53
N CYS A 16 4.24 -4.89 -0.74
CA CYS A 16 3.26 -4.23 0.11
C CYS A 16 2.21 -3.46 -0.70
N LEU A 17 2.59 -2.88 -1.85
CA LEU A 17 1.65 -2.20 -2.75
C LEU A 17 0.69 -3.20 -3.39
N VAL A 18 1.22 -4.28 -3.98
CA VAL A 18 0.38 -5.35 -4.57
C VAL A 18 -0.58 -5.91 -3.52
N LYS A 19 -0.07 -6.20 -2.31
CA LYS A 19 -0.90 -6.72 -1.22
C LYS A 19 -1.98 -5.72 -0.77
N ALA A 20 -1.66 -4.43 -0.69
CA ALA A 20 -2.62 -3.40 -0.32
C ALA A 20 -3.76 -3.27 -1.34
N LEU A 21 -3.45 -3.32 -2.64
CA LEU A 21 -4.47 -3.31 -3.69
C LEU A 21 -5.39 -4.55 -3.61
N GLN A 22 -4.82 -5.72 -3.35
CA GLN A 22 -5.58 -6.96 -3.15
C GLN A 22 -6.46 -6.92 -1.89
N ASP A 23 -5.95 -6.37 -0.78
CA ASP A 23 -6.71 -6.19 0.46
C ASP A 23 -7.91 -5.23 0.26
N LEU A 24 -7.78 -4.31 -0.68
CA LEU A 24 -8.86 -3.42 -1.15
C LEU A 24 -9.76 -4.06 -2.21
N GLN A 25 -9.66 -5.38 -2.40
CA GLN A 25 -10.48 -6.19 -3.31
C GLN A 25 -10.32 -5.80 -4.79
N LEU A 26 -9.20 -5.19 -5.16
CA LEU A 26 -8.87 -4.93 -6.55
C LEU A 26 -8.19 -6.15 -7.18
N THR A 27 -8.52 -6.42 -8.45
CA THR A 27 -7.75 -7.37 -9.25
C THR A 27 -6.46 -6.69 -9.70
N VAL A 28 -5.32 -7.33 -9.47
CA VAL A 28 -4.00 -6.78 -9.74
C VAL A 28 -3.27 -7.69 -10.70
N GLN A 29 -2.75 -7.12 -11.79
CA GLN A 29 -1.84 -7.76 -12.73
C GLN A 29 -0.45 -7.19 -12.49
N VAL A 30 0.53 -8.08 -12.35
CA VAL A 30 1.92 -7.72 -12.06
C VAL A 30 2.80 -8.22 -13.19
N HIS A 31 3.67 -7.37 -13.71
CA HIS A 31 4.51 -7.63 -14.87
C HIS A 31 5.96 -7.26 -14.57
N GLU A 32 6.90 -8.08 -15.03
CA GLU A 32 8.33 -7.80 -14.92
C GLU A 32 8.76 -6.56 -15.73
N LYS A 33 8.03 -6.29 -16.82
CA LYS A 33 8.25 -5.14 -17.69
C LYS A 33 6.95 -4.34 -17.81
N PRO A 34 7.03 -2.99 -17.87
CA PRO A 34 5.85 -2.16 -18.03
C PRO A 34 4.98 -2.62 -19.19
N GLN A 35 3.68 -2.82 -18.92
CA GLN A 35 2.67 -3.09 -19.94
C GLN A 35 1.92 -1.80 -20.26
N LEU A 36 1.53 -1.62 -21.52
CA LEU A 36 0.69 -0.50 -21.91
C LEU A 36 -0.63 -0.53 -21.15
N LEU A 37 -1.03 0.63 -20.64
CA LEU A 37 -2.33 0.81 -19.99
C LEU A 37 -3.41 1.00 -21.05
N LYS A 38 -4.62 0.52 -20.78
CA LYS A 38 -5.80 0.92 -21.54
C LYS A 38 -6.31 2.27 -21.02
N GLY A 39 -6.49 3.25 -21.90
CA GLY A 39 -7.12 4.53 -21.58
C GLY A 39 -8.62 4.57 -21.93
N TYR A 40 -9.25 5.72 -21.70
CA TYR A 40 -10.70 5.90 -21.91
C TYR A 40 -11.15 5.62 -23.34
N TYR A 41 -10.35 6.03 -24.33
CA TYR A 41 -10.61 5.81 -25.76
C TYR A 41 -9.99 4.51 -26.30
N ASP A 42 -9.62 3.58 -25.41
CA ASP A 42 -8.91 2.34 -25.74
C ASP A 42 -7.51 2.59 -26.34
N ASP A 43 -6.98 3.80 -26.16
CA ASP A 43 -5.61 4.19 -26.45
C ASP A 43 -4.80 4.22 -25.17
N SER A 44 -3.50 3.92 -25.25
CA SER A 44 -2.64 3.93 -24.08
C SER A 44 -2.07 5.30 -23.75
N GLU A 45 -2.21 6.27 -24.68
CA GLU A 45 -1.47 7.55 -24.66
C GLU A 45 0.05 7.36 -24.44
N GLY A 46 0.59 6.17 -24.76
CA GLY A 46 1.97 5.79 -24.48
C GLY A 46 2.31 5.55 -23.00
N LYS A 47 1.32 5.44 -22.12
CA LYS A 47 1.50 5.14 -20.69
C LYS A 47 1.63 3.64 -20.46
N SER A 48 2.54 3.27 -19.55
CA SER A 48 2.78 1.88 -19.17
C SER A 48 3.12 1.74 -17.70
N ALA A 49 2.83 0.58 -17.11
CA ALA A 49 3.12 0.30 -15.70
C ALA A 49 3.45 -1.18 -15.47
N GLU A 50 4.22 -1.47 -14.43
CA GLU A 50 4.54 -2.82 -13.97
C GLU A 50 3.39 -3.45 -13.18
N ILE A 51 2.63 -2.64 -12.44
CA ILE A 51 1.45 -3.08 -11.70
C ILE A 51 0.22 -2.42 -12.32
N VAL A 52 -0.74 -3.22 -12.75
CA VAL A 52 -1.95 -2.76 -13.42
C VAL A 52 -3.17 -3.26 -12.66
N VAL A 53 -4.10 -2.36 -12.35
CA VAL A 53 -5.46 -2.69 -11.93
C VAL A 53 -6.36 -2.47 -13.15
N PRO A 54 -6.89 -3.54 -13.77
CA PRO A 54 -7.71 -3.41 -14.95
C PRO A 54 -8.96 -2.59 -14.67
N GLY A 55 -9.36 -1.70 -15.58
CA GLY A 55 -10.56 -0.88 -15.44
C GLY A 55 -11.83 -1.71 -15.25
N SER A 56 -11.87 -2.92 -15.80
CA SER A 56 -12.95 -3.89 -15.62
C SER A 56 -13.21 -4.24 -14.14
N THR A 57 -12.18 -4.16 -13.28
CA THR A 57 -12.31 -4.35 -11.82
C THR A 57 -13.28 -3.35 -11.20
N LEU A 58 -13.34 -2.14 -11.73
CA LEU A 58 -14.13 -1.01 -11.23
C LEU A 58 -15.31 -0.66 -12.13
N ASN A 59 -15.54 -1.48 -13.17
CA ASN A 59 -16.50 -1.20 -14.24
C ASN A 59 -16.27 0.19 -14.88
N VAL A 60 -15.02 0.46 -15.21
CA VAL A 60 -14.54 1.64 -15.97
C VAL A 60 -13.72 1.18 -17.17
N ARG A 61 -13.44 2.09 -18.11
CA ARG A 61 -12.70 1.76 -19.33
C ARG A 61 -11.20 1.80 -19.13
N ALA A 62 -10.71 2.83 -18.44
CA ALA A 62 -9.31 3.08 -18.23
C ALA A 62 -8.75 2.21 -17.09
N ASP A 63 -7.55 1.69 -17.31
CA ASP A 63 -6.78 1.00 -16.29
C ASP A 63 -6.16 1.99 -15.29
N ILE A 64 -5.81 1.48 -14.12
CA ILE A 64 -4.95 2.18 -13.16
C ILE A 64 -3.58 1.52 -13.20
N GLY A 65 -2.53 2.31 -13.40
CA GLY A 65 -1.15 1.84 -13.41
C GLY A 65 -0.35 2.34 -12.22
N PHE A 66 0.60 1.53 -11.76
CA PHE A 66 1.68 1.96 -10.88
C PHE A 66 3.01 1.70 -11.59
N MET A 67 3.62 2.79 -12.06
CA MET A 67 4.88 2.78 -12.81
C MET A 67 6.05 3.04 -11.88
N TRP A 68 7.11 2.23 -11.93
CA TRP A 68 8.32 2.48 -11.14
C TRP A 68 9.13 3.65 -11.72
N GLU A 69 9.21 4.75 -10.98
CA GLU A 69 10.03 5.91 -11.30
C GLU A 69 11.44 5.72 -10.74
N GLN A 70 12.39 5.31 -11.58
CA GLN A 70 13.74 4.94 -11.14
C GLN A 70 14.48 6.07 -10.41
N GLU A 71 14.39 7.30 -10.92
CA GLU A 71 15.09 8.46 -10.33
C GLU A 71 14.54 8.84 -8.96
N ALA A 72 13.22 8.75 -8.79
CA ALA A 72 12.56 9.09 -7.53
C ALA A 72 12.53 7.91 -6.55
N GLY A 73 12.76 6.68 -7.02
CA GLY A 73 12.70 5.45 -6.24
C GLY A 73 11.31 5.19 -5.67
N VAL A 74 10.25 5.53 -6.40
CA VAL A 74 8.85 5.38 -5.98
C VAL A 74 7.97 4.94 -7.15
N TYR A 75 6.83 4.33 -6.85
CA TYR A 75 5.77 4.13 -7.82
C TYR A 75 5.00 5.42 -8.06
N GLN A 76 4.92 5.84 -9.32
CA GLN A 76 3.97 6.86 -9.79
C GLN A 76 2.63 6.19 -10.09
N ILE A 77 1.54 6.83 -9.65
CA ILE A 77 0.18 6.39 -9.94
C ILE A 77 -0.30 7.05 -11.23
N ILE A 78 -0.79 6.24 -12.16
CA ILE A 78 -1.37 6.66 -13.44
C ILE A 78 -2.83 6.24 -13.42
N HIS A 79 -3.76 7.19 -13.50
CA HIS A 79 -5.20 6.90 -13.53
C HIS A 79 -5.97 7.99 -14.24
N ASP A 80 -7.12 7.64 -14.81
CA ASP A 80 -8.11 8.62 -15.27
C ASP A 80 -8.99 9.04 -14.09
N ALA A 81 -8.81 10.27 -13.61
CA ALA A 81 -9.57 10.79 -12.49
C ALA A 81 -11.08 10.90 -12.79
N TYR A 82 -11.47 11.17 -14.05
CA TYR A 82 -12.87 11.29 -14.43
C TYR A 82 -13.62 9.97 -14.28
N GLU A 83 -12.97 8.85 -14.59
CA GLU A 83 -13.56 7.52 -14.45
C GLU A 83 -13.40 6.92 -13.04
N THR A 84 -12.22 7.06 -12.44
CA THR A 84 -11.87 6.31 -11.23
C THR A 84 -12.36 6.98 -9.96
N VAL A 85 -12.38 8.32 -9.88
CA VAL A 85 -12.83 9.05 -8.68
C VAL A 85 -14.30 8.77 -8.34
N PRO A 86 -15.26 8.74 -9.29
CA PRO A 86 -16.64 8.37 -8.99
C PRO A 86 -16.81 6.94 -8.45
N ARG A 87 -15.86 6.04 -8.70
CA ARG A 87 -15.92 4.63 -8.25
C ARG A 87 -15.20 4.40 -6.93
N LEU A 88 -14.05 5.03 -6.75
CA LEU A 88 -13.15 4.81 -5.62
C LEU A 88 -13.28 5.89 -4.53
N GLY A 89 -13.79 7.07 -4.89
CA GLY A 89 -13.81 8.27 -4.05
C GLY A 89 -12.55 9.12 -4.20
N GLU A 90 -12.68 10.42 -3.93
CA GLU A 90 -11.61 11.42 -4.09
C GLU A 90 -10.35 11.10 -3.28
N ASN A 91 -10.52 10.45 -2.13
CA ASN A 91 -9.44 10.18 -1.18
C ASN A 91 -8.87 8.77 -1.28
N PHE A 92 -9.22 7.99 -2.32
CA PHE A 92 -8.77 6.61 -2.43
C PHE A 92 -7.25 6.49 -2.45
N PHE A 93 -6.58 7.20 -3.37
CA PHE A 93 -5.13 7.11 -3.51
C PHE A 93 -4.38 7.83 -2.39
N SER A 94 -4.94 8.90 -1.83
CA SER A 94 -4.29 9.70 -0.78
C SER A 94 -4.46 9.10 0.63
N HIS A 95 -5.55 8.38 0.89
CA HIS A 95 -5.87 7.84 2.22
C HIS A 95 -6.05 6.33 2.19
N THR A 96 -7.06 5.81 1.49
CA THR A 96 -7.46 4.40 1.57
C THR A 96 -6.32 3.46 1.17
N LEU A 97 -5.69 3.72 0.02
CA LEU A 97 -4.54 2.97 -0.47
C LEU A 97 -3.33 3.14 0.46
N MET A 98 -3.04 4.37 0.90
CA MET A 98 -1.89 4.64 1.76
C MET A 98 -2.01 3.96 3.12
N GLN A 99 -3.21 3.86 3.65
CA GLN A 99 -3.48 3.17 4.90
C GLN A 99 -3.30 1.65 4.75
N ALA A 100 -3.88 1.04 3.72
CA ALA A 100 -3.71 -0.38 3.43
C ALA A 100 -2.22 -0.72 3.18
N TYR A 101 -1.53 0.12 2.42
CA TYR A 101 -0.09 -0.01 2.18
C TYR A 101 0.74 0.15 3.45
N GLY A 102 0.46 1.18 4.27
CA GLY A 102 1.14 1.41 5.54
C GLY A 102 0.98 0.24 6.50
N LYS A 103 -0.23 -0.33 6.58
CA LYS A 103 -0.51 -1.56 7.35
C LYS A 103 0.39 -2.71 6.90
N ASN A 104 0.50 -2.95 5.59
CA ASN A 104 1.32 -4.02 5.04
C ASN A 104 2.82 -3.78 5.24
N MET A 105 3.28 -2.53 5.15
CA MET A 105 4.65 -2.15 5.48
C MET A 105 5.01 -2.44 6.95
N VAL A 106 4.11 -2.11 7.89
CA VAL A 106 4.31 -2.41 9.32
C VAL A 106 4.37 -3.91 9.57
N ARG A 107 3.47 -4.69 8.94
CA ARG A 107 3.46 -6.15 9.05
C ARG A 107 4.72 -6.79 8.48
N ALA A 108 5.12 -6.40 7.28
CA ALA A 108 6.38 -6.85 6.67
C ALA A 108 7.59 -6.51 7.55
N LYS A 109 7.58 -5.33 8.19
CA LYS A 109 8.65 -4.96 9.11
C LYS A 109 8.64 -5.78 10.40
N ALA A 110 7.46 -6.08 10.92
CA ALA A 110 7.30 -6.93 12.10
C ALA A 110 7.83 -8.35 11.85
N GLU A 111 7.53 -8.93 10.69
CA GLU A 111 8.04 -10.24 10.26
C GLU A 111 9.58 -10.24 10.17
N GLN A 112 10.19 -9.23 9.53
CA GLN A 112 11.65 -9.08 9.51
C GLN A 112 12.27 -8.98 10.91
N LEU A 113 11.58 -8.33 11.85
CA LEU A 113 12.06 -8.16 13.21
C LEU A 113 11.83 -9.39 14.08
N GLN A 114 10.89 -10.26 13.73
CA GLN A 114 10.59 -11.48 14.47
C GLN A 114 11.80 -12.43 14.52
N GLU A 115 12.59 -12.48 13.45
CA GLU A 115 13.85 -13.24 13.42
C GLU A 115 14.86 -12.78 14.48
N ARG A 116 14.81 -11.49 14.86
CA ARG A 116 15.76 -10.86 15.79
C ARG A 116 15.21 -10.68 17.20
N LEU A 117 13.91 -10.45 17.33
CA LEU A 117 13.25 -10.03 18.57
C LEU A 117 12.28 -11.09 19.12
N GLY A 118 12.22 -12.26 18.48
CA GLY A 118 11.29 -13.34 18.83
C GLY A 118 9.87 -13.08 18.33
N GLU A 119 8.96 -14.01 18.63
CA GLU A 119 7.55 -13.96 18.22
C GLU A 119 6.91 -12.58 18.41
N CYS A 120 6.21 -12.11 17.37
CA CYS A 120 5.54 -10.83 17.35
C CYS A 120 4.03 -11.01 17.38
N THR A 121 3.37 -10.38 18.35
CA THR A 121 1.92 -10.23 18.38
C THR A 121 1.53 -8.85 17.86
N ILE A 122 0.69 -8.82 16.83
CA ILE A 122 0.15 -7.60 16.25
C ILE A 122 -1.30 -7.45 16.71
N THR A 123 -1.62 -6.35 17.38
CA THR A 123 -3.00 -5.97 17.70
C THR A 123 -3.40 -4.73 16.91
N GLU A 124 -4.63 -4.75 16.39
CA GLU A 124 -5.18 -3.67 15.56
C GLU A 124 -6.33 -2.99 16.29
N GLU A 125 -6.31 -1.66 16.31
CA GLU A 125 -7.39 -0.85 16.87
C GLU A 125 -7.71 0.28 15.90
N THR A 126 -9.00 0.53 15.68
CA THR A 126 -9.47 1.64 14.84
C THR A 126 -10.36 2.54 15.67
N THR A 127 -9.97 3.81 15.79
CA THR A 127 -10.72 4.82 16.54
C THR A 127 -10.94 6.04 15.66
N GLY A 128 -12.17 6.16 15.13
CA GLY A 128 -12.49 7.18 14.12
C GLY A 128 -11.65 6.98 12.86
N GLN A 129 -10.87 8.00 12.48
CA GLN A 129 -9.95 7.96 11.33
C GLN A 129 -8.56 7.40 11.67
N VAL A 130 -8.30 7.11 12.96
CA VAL A 130 -6.98 6.64 13.40
C VAL A 130 -6.94 5.12 13.41
N HIS A 131 -6.02 4.54 12.64
CA HIS A 131 -5.74 3.12 12.63
C HIS A 131 -4.40 2.85 13.31
N THR A 132 -4.44 2.10 14.41
CA THR A 132 -3.28 1.81 15.23
C THR A 132 -2.92 0.34 15.11
N LEU A 133 -1.65 0.06 14.77
CA LEU A 133 -1.05 -1.26 14.87
C LEU A 133 -0.08 -1.26 16.06
N ARG A 134 -0.34 -2.09 17.07
CA ARG A 134 0.59 -2.29 18.20
C ARG A 134 1.34 -3.60 18.00
N LEU A 135 2.67 -3.52 18.04
CA LEU A 135 3.58 -4.65 17.91
C LEU A 135 4.16 -4.99 19.28
N ALA A 136 4.04 -6.25 19.70
CA ALA A 136 4.65 -6.76 20.93
C ALA A 136 5.55 -7.95 20.61
N PHE A 137 6.85 -7.84 20.92
CA PHE A 137 7.84 -8.90 20.68
C PHE A 137 8.19 -9.62 21.98
N SER A 138 8.30 -10.95 21.94
CA SER A 138 8.52 -11.79 23.12
C SER A 138 9.86 -11.53 23.83
N ALA A 139 10.94 -11.21 23.12
CA ALA A 139 12.23 -10.88 23.74
C ALA A 139 12.20 -9.60 24.59
N HIS A 140 11.21 -8.72 24.41
CA HIS A 140 10.98 -7.53 25.24
C HIS A 140 10.00 -7.77 26.40
N GLN A 141 9.22 -8.86 26.38
CA GLN A 141 8.31 -9.17 27.49
C GLN A 141 9.06 -9.75 28.71
N GLN A 142 10.16 -10.48 28.50
CA GLN A 142 10.96 -11.04 29.59
C GLN A 142 11.66 -9.95 30.44
N THR A 143 12.07 -8.83 29.85
CA THR A 143 12.76 -7.76 30.58
C THR A 143 11.84 -6.96 31.51
N GLN A 144 10.53 -6.92 31.27
CA GLN A 144 9.58 -6.25 32.17
C GLN A 144 9.10 -7.13 33.33
N GLN A 145 9.05 -8.45 33.16
CA GLN A 145 8.66 -9.35 34.25
C GLN A 145 9.76 -9.54 35.31
N VAL A 146 11.03 -9.37 34.95
CA VAL A 146 12.17 -9.51 35.89
C VAL A 146 12.40 -8.24 36.75
N ARG A 147 11.65 -7.15 36.51
CA ARG A 147 11.75 -5.88 37.27
C ARG A 147 10.57 -5.62 38.23
N ARG A 148 9.94 -6.67 38.75
CA ARG A 148 8.98 -6.55 39.87
C ARG A 148 9.58 -7.09 41.16
#